data_AF-A0AAV5M1L3-F1
#
_entry.id   AF-A0AAV5M1L3-F1
#
_cell.length_a   1.000
_cell.length_b   1.000
_cell.length_c   1.000
_cell.angle_alpha   90.00
_cell.angle_beta   90.00
_cell.angle_gamma   90.00
#
_symmetry.space_group_name_H-M   'P 1'
#
loop_
_entity.id
_entity.type
_entity.pdbx_description
1 polymer ?
#
loop_
_entity_poly.entity_id
_entity_poly.type
_entity_poly.pdbx_seq_one_letter_code
_entity_poly.pdbx_strand_id
1 'polypeptide(L)'
;MPNLAKGIMQLFYVDEKHGCDLEAHAASFATFKVPGNENPSTLISFATKSSNAGKIESKLHVIELVAQPGKPSFTEKQADLFFPPDFADDFPVSMQVWM
;
A
#
# COMPACT_ATOMS: atom_id res chain seq x y z
N MET A 1 -9.26 -10.92 21.99
CA MET A 1 -9.11 -10.35 20.64
C MET A 1 -7.62 -10.27 20.35
N PRO A 2 -7.19 -10.53 19.11
CA PRO A 2 -5.79 -10.42 18.73
C PRO A 2 -5.25 -9.01 19.01
N ASN A 3 -4.00 -8.93 19.46
CA ASN A 3 -3.32 -7.67 19.80
C ASN A 3 -2.51 -7.18 18.59
N LEU A 4 -3.22 -6.64 17.60
CA LEU A 4 -2.61 -6.23 16.34
C LEU A 4 -1.71 -5.00 16.52
N ALA A 5 -0.49 -5.05 15.99
CA ALA A 5 0.37 -3.89 15.86
C ALA A 5 -0.34 -2.83 15.00
N LYS A 6 -0.26 -1.55 15.38
CA LYS A 6 -0.80 -0.45 14.57
C LYS A 6 0.25 0.05 13.59
N GLY A 7 0.03 -0.15 12.30
CA GLY A 7 0.86 0.40 11.24
C GLY A 7 0.46 1.82 10.89
N ILE A 8 1.33 2.79 11.12
CA ILE A 8 1.17 4.17 10.64
C ILE A 8 2.47 4.59 9.97
N MET A 9 2.37 5.00 8.72
CA MET A 9 3.44 5.60 7.94
C MET A 9 3.07 7.03 7.57
N GLN A 10 4.08 7.82 7.23
CA GLN A 10 3.89 9.15 6.65
C GLN A 10 4.44 9.14 5.23
N LEU A 11 3.57 9.41 4.25
CA LEU A 11 3.99 9.64 2.87
C LEU A 11 4.21 11.14 2.67
N PHE A 12 5.41 11.51 2.25
CA PHE A 12 5.79 12.91 2.07
C PHE A 12 6.00 13.25 0.60
N TYR A 13 5.24 14.23 0.10
CA TYR A 13 5.37 14.80 -1.23
C TYR A 13 6.40 15.93 -1.17
N VAL A 14 7.62 15.66 -1.66
CA VAL A 14 8.77 16.56 -1.55
C VAL A 14 8.50 17.92 -2.20
N ASP A 15 7.95 17.93 -3.40
CA ASP A 15 7.69 19.16 -4.16
C ASP A 15 6.61 20.04 -3.50
N GLU A 16 5.60 19.40 -2.91
CA GLU A 16 4.51 20.08 -2.20
C GLU A 16 4.84 20.43 -0.75
N LYS A 17 5.96 19.88 -0.23
CA LYS A 17 6.36 19.94 1.19
C LYS A 17 5.24 19.54 2.14
N HIS A 18 4.48 18.53 1.73
CA HIS A 18 3.26 18.11 2.41
C HIS A 18 3.33 16.61 2.73
N GLY A 19 2.88 16.23 3.92
CA GLY A 19 2.81 14.85 4.36
C GLY A 19 1.37 14.40 4.54
N CYS A 20 1.06 13.17 4.17
CA CYS A 20 -0.19 12.51 4.53
C CYS A 20 0.06 11.25 5.37
N ASP A 21 -0.87 10.97 6.27
CA ASP A 21 -0.87 9.73 7.03
C ASP A 21 -1.30 8.58 6.11
N LEU A 22 -0.59 7.46 6.23
CA LEU A 22 -0.87 6.22 5.54
C LEU A 22 -0.97 5.10 6.56
N GLU A 23 -2.15 4.50 6.70
CA GLU A 23 -2.32 3.28 7.49
C GLU A 23 -1.67 2.12 6.72
N ALA A 24 -0.47 1.72 7.16
CA ALA A 24 0.33 0.67 6.55
C ALA A 24 1.35 0.10 7.54
N HIS A 25 1.60 -1.21 7.47
CA HIS A 25 2.62 -1.91 8.26
C HIS A 25 3.94 -2.05 7.48
N ALA A 26 3.84 -2.28 6.18
CA ALA A 26 4.96 -2.35 5.26
C ALA A 26 4.58 -1.68 3.94
N ALA A 27 5.56 -1.10 3.23
CA ALA A 27 5.35 -0.50 1.93
C ALA A 27 6.61 -0.61 1.06
N SER A 28 6.43 -0.55 -0.26
CA SER A 28 7.49 -0.47 -1.26
C SER A 28 7.02 0.38 -2.43
N PHE A 29 7.91 1.24 -2.96
CA PHE A 29 7.67 1.95 -4.20
C PHE A 29 7.99 1.07 -5.40
N ALA A 30 7.34 1.35 -6.53
CA ALA A 30 7.59 0.71 -7.81
C ALA A 30 7.35 1.68 -8.97
N THR A 31 7.96 1.41 -10.12
CA THR A 31 7.64 2.10 -11.37
C THR A 31 6.92 1.14 -12.30
N PHE A 32 5.81 1.57 -12.90
CA PHE A 32 5.04 0.74 -13.82
C PHE A 32 4.64 1.53 -15.06
N LYS A 33 4.91 0.99 -16.25
CA LYS A 33 4.48 1.61 -17.50
C LYS A 33 3.05 1.22 -17.83
N VAL A 34 2.12 2.12 -17.56
CA VAL A 34 0.72 1.97 -17.97
C VAL A 34 0.65 1.89 -19.51
N PRO A 35 -0.08 0.93 -20.09
CA PRO A 35 -0.24 0.85 -21.55
C PRO A 35 -0.76 2.15 -22.14
N GLY A 36 -0.08 2.65 -23.18
CA GLY A 36 -0.40 3.93 -23.83
C GLY A 36 0.30 5.15 -23.22
N ASN A 37 0.95 5.01 -22.06
CA ASN A 37 1.78 6.08 -21.50
C ASN A 37 3.21 6.02 -22.04
N GLU A 38 3.82 7.19 -22.21
CA GLU A 38 5.23 7.31 -22.60
C GLU A 38 6.12 7.07 -21.38
N ASN A 39 5.79 7.72 -20.27
CA ASN A 39 6.54 7.68 -19.01
C ASN A 39 5.91 6.69 -18.01
N PRO A 40 6.74 5.94 -17.25
CA PRO A 40 6.24 5.11 -16.16
C PRO A 40 5.54 5.93 -15.08
N SER A 41 4.51 5.35 -14.48
CA SER A 41 3.86 5.85 -13.27
C SER A 41 4.61 5.41 -12.02
N THR A 42 4.66 6.27 -11.01
CA THR A 42 5.13 5.92 -9.66
C THR A 42 3.99 5.29 -8.88
N LEU A 43 4.17 4.04 -8.49
CA LEU A 43 3.25 3.29 -7.66
C LEU A 43 3.79 3.15 -6.24
N ILE A 44 2.89 3.03 -5.27
CA ILE A 44 3.19 2.50 -3.94
C ILE A 44 2.38 1.22 -3.74
N SER A 45 3.07 0.17 -3.30
CA SER A 45 2.45 -1.05 -2.80
C SER A 45 2.57 -1.06 -1.29
N PHE A 46 1.48 -1.25 -0.56
CA PHE A 46 1.51 -1.27 0.90
C PHE A 46 0.57 -2.33 1.47
N ALA A 47 0.97 -2.89 2.61
CA ALA A 47 0.27 -3.96 3.29
C ALA A 47 -0.30 -3.46 4.62
N THR A 48 -1.55 -3.82 4.90
CA THR A 48 -2.29 -3.45 6.10
C THR A 48 -2.75 -4.69 6.83
N LYS A 49 -2.84 -4.59 8.15
CA LYS A 49 -3.58 -5.52 9.00
C LYS A 49 -4.19 -4.77 10.17
N SER A 50 -5.49 -4.52 10.12
CA SER A 50 -6.18 -3.73 11.15
C SER A 50 -7.45 -4.41 11.64
N SER A 51 -7.90 -4.00 12.82
CA SER A 51 -9.15 -4.46 13.43
C SER A 51 -10.08 -3.28 13.57
N ASN A 52 -11.26 -3.37 12.95
CA ASN A 52 -12.32 -2.40 13.07
C ASN A 52 -13.59 -3.10 13.60
N ALA A 53 -14.10 -2.63 14.74
CA ALA A 53 -15.26 -3.22 15.41
C ALA A 53 -15.21 -4.76 15.57
N GLY A 54 -14.00 -5.31 15.81
CA GLY A 54 -13.77 -6.75 15.98
C GLY A 54 -13.62 -7.54 14.68
N LYS A 55 -13.78 -6.91 13.51
CA LYS A 55 -13.46 -7.50 12.20
C LYS A 55 -12.03 -7.18 11.84
N ILE A 56 -11.24 -8.22 11.56
CA ILE A 56 -9.86 -8.08 11.08
C ILE A 56 -9.89 -7.99 9.56
N GLU A 57 -9.23 -6.98 9.01
CA GLU A 57 -8.97 -6.86 7.58
C GLU A 57 -7.46 -6.84 7.37
N SER A 58 -6.99 -7.65 6.41
CA SER A 58 -5.58 -7.65 6.03
C SER A 58 -5.46 -7.68 4.53
N LYS A 59 -4.81 -6.65 3.98
CA LYS A 59 -4.82 -6.38 2.55
C LYS A 59 -3.48 -5.91 2.05
N LEU A 60 -3.20 -6.25 0.80
CA LEU A 60 -2.21 -5.62 -0.05
C LEU A 60 -2.93 -4.61 -0.95
N HIS A 61 -2.44 -3.39 -0.99
CA HIS A 61 -2.90 -2.32 -1.87
C HIS A 61 -1.78 -1.94 -2.85
N VAL A 62 -2.12 -1.63 -4.09
CA VAL A 62 -1.23 -1.04 -5.09
C VAL A 62 -1.94 0.15 -5.72
N ILE A 63 -1.41 1.35 -5.52
CA ILE A 63 -1.99 2.60 -6.01
C ILE A 63 -0.96 3.43 -6.79
N GLU A 64 -1.45 4.27 -7.69
CA GLU A 64 -0.66 5.33 -8.31
C GLU A 64 -0.65 6.56 -7.41
N LEU A 65 0.53 7.13 -7.17
CA LEU A 65 0.69 8.26 -6.27
C LEU A 65 0.31 9.60 -6.90
N VAL A 66 0.63 9.75 -8.20
CA VAL A 66 0.35 10.98 -8.95
C VAL A 66 -0.14 10.58 -10.33
N ALA A 67 -1.40 10.89 -10.61
CA ALA A 67 -1.95 10.70 -11.94
C ALA A 67 -1.29 11.66 -12.93
N GLN A 68 -0.99 11.18 -14.13
CA GLN A 68 -0.44 11.99 -15.22
C GLN A 68 -1.60 12.68 -15.96
N PRO A 69 -1.70 14.03 -15.95
CA PRO A 69 -2.81 14.73 -16.60
C PRO A 69 -2.93 14.38 -18.09
N GLY A 70 -4.13 14.02 -18.53
CA GLY A 70 -4.40 13.68 -19.93
C GLY A 70 -3.87 12.32 -20.39
N LYS A 71 -3.35 11.48 -19.48
CA LYS A 71 -2.90 10.12 -19.77
C LYS A 71 -3.72 9.09 -18.97
N PRO A 72 -3.85 7.84 -19.46
CA PRO A 72 -4.41 6.74 -18.69
C PRO A 72 -3.73 6.55 -17.32
N SER A 73 -4.53 6.41 -16.26
CA SER A 73 -4.07 6.09 -14.90
C SER A 73 -3.97 4.58 -14.67
N PHE A 74 -3.12 4.20 -13.73
CA PHE A 74 -3.11 2.83 -13.21
C PHE A 74 -4.41 2.54 -12.46
N THR A 75 -5.04 1.41 -12.75
CA THR A 75 -6.21 0.95 -11.98
C THR A 75 -5.73 0.31 -10.69
N GLU A 76 -6.11 0.88 -9.55
CA GLU A 76 -5.81 0.34 -8.21
C GLU A 76 -6.07 -1.17 -8.14
N LYS A 77 -5.16 -1.87 -7.46
CA LYS A 77 -5.27 -3.30 -7.19
C LYS A 77 -5.28 -3.54 -5.69
N GLN A 78 -6.13 -4.47 -5.27
CA GLN A 78 -6.18 -4.96 -3.91
C GLN A 78 -6.17 -6.48 -3.90
N ALA A 79 -5.57 -7.07 -2.87
CA ALA A 79 -5.61 -8.51 -2.61
C ALA A 79 -5.66 -8.75 -1.10
N ASP A 80 -6.29 -9.84 -0.69
CA ASP A 80 -6.30 -10.23 0.73
C ASP A 80 -4.95 -10.86 1.13
N LEU A 81 -4.49 -10.53 2.32
CA LEU A 81 -3.33 -11.16 2.95
C LEU A 81 -3.81 -12.17 3.99
N PHE A 82 -3.44 -13.43 3.79
CA PHE A 82 -3.84 -14.51 4.68
C PHE A 82 -2.85 -14.67 5.83
N PHE A 83 -3.39 -14.69 7.05
CA PHE A 83 -2.67 -15.06 8.26
C PHE A 83 -3.35 -16.30 8.88
N PRO A 84 -2.65 -17.45 8.99
CA PRO A 84 -3.22 -18.63 9.62
C PRO A 84 -3.60 -18.39 11.09
N PRO A 85 -4.53 -19.18 11.66
CA PRO A 85 -5.00 -18.99 13.04
C PRO A 85 -3.89 -18.99 14.09
N ASP A 86 -2.85 -19.82 13.91
CA ASP A 86 -1.68 -19.88 14.81
C ASP A 86 -0.83 -18.61 14.78
N PHE A 87 -1.05 -17.74 13.78
CA PHE A 87 -0.33 -16.50 13.52
C PHE A 87 -1.33 -15.33 13.34
N ALA A 88 -2.46 -15.39 14.04
CA ALA A 88 -3.52 -14.39 13.94
C ALA A 88 -3.04 -12.97 14.34
N ASP A 89 -1.99 -12.87 15.16
CA ASP A 89 -1.37 -11.61 15.60
C ASP A 89 -0.20 -11.14 14.73
N ASP A 90 0.31 -11.97 13.82
CA ASP A 90 1.43 -11.59 12.93
C ASP A 90 1.04 -10.46 12.00
N PHE A 91 2.01 -9.73 11.46
CA PHE A 91 1.74 -8.59 10.60
C PHE A 91 2.83 -8.42 9.54
N PRO A 92 2.56 -7.68 8.45
CA PRO A 92 3.57 -7.40 7.43
C PRO A 92 4.72 -6.60 8.03
N VAL A 93 5.97 -7.06 7.87
CA VAL A 93 7.16 -6.36 8.40
C VAL A 93 8.03 -5.73 7.32
N SER A 94 7.97 -6.25 6.10
CA SER A 94 8.73 -5.72 4.96
C SER A 94 8.02 -6.06 3.66
N MET A 95 8.28 -5.26 2.63
CA MET A 95 7.83 -5.49 1.27
C MET A 95 8.97 -5.14 0.33
N GLN A 96 9.06 -5.89 -0.76
CA GLN A 96 9.98 -5.60 -1.85
C GLN A 96 9.27 -5.86 -3.17
N VAL A 97 9.42 -4.93 -4.11
CA VAL A 97 9.00 -5.12 -5.49
C VAL A 97 10.26 -5.37 -6.33
N TRP A 98 10.28 -6.49 -7.04
CA TRP A 98 11.32 -6.78 -8.01
C TRP A 98 10.93 -6.15 -9.34
N MET A 99 11.89 -5.46 -9.95
CA MET A 99 11.77 -4.82 -11.27
C MET A 99 12.32 -5.71 -12.36
#